data_AF-A0A0G2IEM8-F1
#
_entry.id   AF-A0A0G2IEM8-F1
#
_cell.length_a   1.000
_cell.length_b   1.000
_cell.length_c   1.000
_cell.angle_alpha   90.00
_cell.angle_beta   90.00
_cell.angle_gamma   90.00
#
_symmetry.space_group_name_H-M   'P 1'
#
loop_
_entity.id
_entity.type
_entity.pdbx_description
1 polymer ?
#
loop_
_entity_poly.entity_id
_entity_poly.type
_entity_poly.pdbx_seq_one_letter_code
_entity_poly.pdbx_strand_id
1 'polypeptide(L)'
;MPREASGDDDLNLEEGLRDAEVKGEPGYFCPLKTVCRLFTRKRVLAQLKSYDTIPDADDYVDLICADESTNGETPPYIKIFAILVLIDKGEAIGDFIHAKLSDDALPFYRYDDLPDAKRQSQLFLSNSITPIEILKPWKPTQRAFFETTQWKLLVPYLELGPNSMVQEYRILDGDKFAVKELLKRDFNNEAQFRKELAHLKRFNGLVHDHLVTLLTSVTKEATAEDKQYHYVFPFAKYALDDYWNYNKSPQWDKPTVRWVANQLLGIMGAMESIHVPKHLHLGTQIAKYGMHGDLKPDNILWFELHKDHKGILVISDFGSADMHSDKSRSNIPNEKIPAVPNYRPPECDIQNGYVSRRYDIWTLGCLFLEILTWLMGGQALVKAFKKERMKTIYVTGANRDMFYTVKKLEGQTPDAIHLRESIIAVSPVRSLKRFRAKSQNSTHNT
;
A
#
# COMPACT_ATOMS: atom_id res chain seq x y z
N MET A 1 10.41 -26.30 19.35
CA MET A 1 11.85 -26.07 19.52
C MET A 1 12.48 -26.04 18.14
N PRO A 2 13.12 -24.94 17.73
CA PRO A 2 13.99 -24.96 16.56
C PRO A 2 15.19 -25.85 16.91
N ARG A 3 15.55 -26.78 16.03
CA ARG A 3 16.76 -27.57 16.17
C ARG A 3 17.95 -26.62 16.14
N GLU A 4 18.84 -26.76 17.12
CA GLU A 4 20.16 -26.14 17.09
C GLU A 4 20.89 -26.58 15.82
N ALA A 5 21.42 -25.60 15.09
CA ALA A 5 22.18 -25.79 13.87
C ALA A 5 23.55 -26.40 14.21
N SER A 6 23.66 -27.72 14.09
CA SER A 6 24.93 -28.44 14.11
C SER A 6 25.08 -29.32 12.87
N GLY A 7 24.88 -28.74 11.67
CA GLY A 7 25.01 -29.47 10.41
C GLY A 7 24.94 -28.63 9.13
N ASP A 8 25.12 -27.31 9.19
CA ASP A 8 24.97 -26.45 8.00
C ASP A 8 26.16 -26.57 7.04
N ASP A 9 27.37 -26.89 7.51
CA ASP A 9 28.62 -26.77 6.72
C ASP A 9 28.80 -27.74 5.52
N ASP A 10 27.91 -28.73 5.33
CA ASP A 10 28.00 -29.76 4.28
C ASP A 10 27.07 -29.55 3.06
N LEU A 11 26.13 -28.60 3.09
CA LEU A 11 25.21 -28.35 1.97
C LEU A 11 25.86 -27.49 0.87
N ASN A 12 25.63 -27.85 -0.40
CA ASN A 12 26.03 -27.02 -1.55
C ASN A 12 25.20 -25.72 -1.59
N LEU A 13 25.68 -24.68 -2.29
CA LEU A 13 25.04 -23.35 -2.24
C LEU A 13 23.60 -23.36 -2.79
N GLU A 14 23.29 -24.23 -3.75
CA GLU A 14 21.93 -24.33 -4.29
C GLU A 14 20.97 -24.90 -3.24
N GLU A 15 21.31 -26.04 -2.62
CA GLU A 15 20.53 -26.66 -1.56
C GLU A 15 20.37 -25.70 -0.37
N GLY A 16 21.44 -25.04 0.05
CA GLY A 16 21.41 -24.05 1.11
C GLY A 16 20.47 -22.86 0.78
N LEU A 17 20.46 -22.39 -0.47
CA LEU A 17 19.53 -21.33 -0.89
C LEU A 17 18.08 -21.81 -0.92
N ARG A 18 17.81 -23.03 -1.40
CA ARG A 18 16.44 -23.59 -1.46
C ARG A 18 15.90 -23.89 -0.07
N ASP A 19 16.72 -24.39 0.85
CA ASP A 19 16.33 -24.64 2.24
C ASP A 19 16.10 -23.34 3.03
N ALA A 20 16.78 -22.27 2.63
CA ALA A 20 16.61 -20.93 3.18
C ALA A 20 15.43 -20.15 2.59
N GLU A 21 14.71 -20.70 1.60
CA GLU A 21 13.54 -20.04 1.01
C GLU A 21 12.44 -19.87 2.05
N VAL A 22 11.99 -18.62 2.22
CA VAL A 22 10.86 -18.26 3.06
C VAL A 22 9.60 -18.25 2.20
N LYS A 23 8.55 -18.93 2.65
CA LYS A 23 7.26 -18.95 1.96
C LYS A 23 6.53 -17.62 2.15
N GLY A 24 6.26 -16.92 1.06
CA GLY A 24 5.38 -15.75 0.97
C GLY A 24 4.20 -15.97 0.03
N GLU A 25 3.44 -14.91 -0.27
CA GLU A 25 2.47 -14.90 -1.37
C GLU A 25 2.93 -13.86 -2.40
N PRO A 26 3.03 -14.20 -3.71
CA PRO A 26 2.52 -15.41 -4.37
C PRO A 26 3.51 -16.60 -4.42
N GLY A 27 4.65 -16.57 -3.74
CA GLY A 27 5.66 -17.64 -3.83
C GLY A 27 6.75 -17.59 -2.76
N TYR A 28 7.89 -18.22 -3.03
CA TYR A 28 9.03 -18.30 -2.11
C TYR A 28 10.03 -17.16 -2.37
N PHE A 29 10.70 -16.70 -1.32
CA PHE A 29 11.74 -15.67 -1.43
C PHE A 29 12.93 -15.96 -0.52
N CYS A 30 14.10 -15.46 -0.89
CA CYS A 30 15.34 -15.64 -0.14
C CYS A 30 15.76 -14.28 0.44
N PRO A 31 15.64 -14.08 1.78
CA PRO A 31 16.13 -12.88 2.44
C PRO A 31 17.60 -12.60 2.12
N LEU A 32 17.92 -11.36 1.71
CA LEU A 32 19.30 -10.97 1.41
C LEU A 32 20.25 -11.23 2.58
N LYS A 33 19.82 -10.97 3.82
CA LYS A 33 20.61 -11.26 5.03
C LYS A 33 20.92 -12.75 5.19
N THR A 34 20.03 -13.63 4.75
CA THR A 34 20.26 -15.08 4.74
C THR A 34 21.23 -15.46 3.62
N VAL A 35 21.09 -14.87 2.43
CA VAL A 35 22.04 -15.07 1.32
C VAL A 35 23.45 -14.64 1.74
N CYS A 36 23.62 -13.47 2.36
CA CYS A 36 24.92 -13.01 2.87
C CYS A 36 25.52 -13.96 3.90
N ARG A 37 24.71 -14.60 4.75
CA ARG A 37 25.18 -15.60 5.72
C ARG A 37 25.59 -16.92 5.07
N LEU A 38 24.89 -17.33 4.03
CA LEU A 38 25.19 -18.56 3.28
C LEU A 38 26.42 -18.41 2.39
N PHE A 39 26.61 -17.22 1.79
CA PHE A 39 27.64 -16.92 0.81
C PHE A 39 28.94 -16.54 1.49
N THR A 40 29.52 -17.48 2.24
CA THR A 40 30.85 -17.30 2.84
C THR A 40 31.94 -17.46 1.78
N ARG A 41 33.11 -16.84 2.00
CA ARG A 41 34.29 -16.96 1.12
C ARG A 41 34.58 -18.42 0.75
N LYS A 42 34.57 -19.30 1.76
CA LYS A 42 34.81 -20.76 1.61
C LYS A 42 33.81 -21.40 0.66
N ARG A 43 32.50 -21.14 0.84
CA ARG A 43 31.43 -21.76 0.04
C ARG A 43 31.38 -21.21 -1.38
N VAL A 44 31.53 -19.90 -1.56
CA VAL A 44 31.57 -19.27 -2.89
C VAL A 44 32.79 -19.77 -3.66
N LEU A 45 33.97 -19.82 -3.05
CA LEU A 45 35.18 -20.35 -3.69
C LEU A 45 35.03 -21.82 -4.08
N ALA A 46 34.45 -22.66 -3.20
CA ALA A 46 34.19 -24.06 -3.50
C ALA A 46 33.21 -24.22 -4.68
N GLN A 47 32.14 -23.43 -4.72
CA GLN A 47 31.19 -23.42 -5.83
C GLN A 47 31.86 -22.98 -7.13
N LEU A 48 32.64 -21.90 -7.12
CA LEU A 48 33.33 -21.41 -8.31
C LEU A 48 34.38 -22.40 -8.84
N LYS A 49 35.13 -23.06 -7.95
CA LYS A 49 36.10 -24.10 -8.32
C LYS A 49 35.46 -25.38 -8.88
N SER A 50 34.16 -25.56 -8.71
CA SER A 50 33.44 -26.66 -9.34
C SER A 50 33.13 -26.41 -10.83
N TYR A 51 33.31 -25.16 -11.31
CA TYR A 51 33.10 -24.80 -12.71
C TYR A 51 34.43 -24.76 -13.48
N ASP A 52 34.56 -25.62 -14.49
CA ASP A 52 35.77 -25.71 -15.35
C ASP A 52 36.06 -24.41 -16.14
N THR A 53 35.05 -23.54 -16.31
CA THR A 53 35.14 -22.31 -17.12
C THR A 53 35.59 -21.08 -16.33
N ILE A 54 35.88 -21.22 -15.03
CA ILE A 54 36.29 -20.12 -14.15
C ILE A 54 37.72 -20.37 -13.65
N PRO A 55 38.76 -20.00 -14.44
CA PRO A 55 40.15 -20.26 -14.09
C PRO A 55 40.64 -19.42 -12.89
N ASP A 56 40.13 -18.18 -12.76
CA ASP A 56 40.52 -17.21 -11.73
C ASP A 56 39.43 -17.08 -10.66
N ALA A 57 39.00 -18.21 -10.09
CA ALA A 57 37.91 -18.26 -9.11
C ALA A 57 38.14 -17.33 -7.90
N ASP A 58 39.40 -17.22 -7.46
CA ASP A 58 39.77 -16.38 -6.32
C ASP A 58 39.50 -14.87 -6.55
N ASP A 59 39.57 -14.38 -7.80
CA ASP A 59 39.34 -12.97 -8.15
C ASP A 59 37.85 -12.58 -8.12
N TYR A 60 36.95 -13.55 -8.32
CA TYR A 60 35.49 -13.30 -8.31
C TYR A 60 34.88 -13.37 -6.92
N VAL A 61 35.52 -14.08 -5.99
CA VAL A 61 35.00 -14.28 -4.64
C VAL A 61 34.75 -12.95 -3.93
N ASP A 62 35.68 -12.00 -4.04
CA ASP A 62 35.58 -10.68 -3.40
C ASP A 62 34.47 -9.79 -4.00
N LEU A 63 34.02 -10.10 -5.22
CA LEU A 63 32.93 -9.39 -5.89
C LEU A 63 31.54 -9.97 -5.54
N ILE A 64 31.51 -11.20 -5.03
CA ILE A 64 30.28 -11.99 -4.81
C ILE A 64 29.95 -12.11 -3.32
N CYS A 65 30.94 -12.18 -2.43
CA CYS A 65 30.73 -12.28 -0.98
C CYS A 65 31.41 -11.13 -0.22
N ALA A 66 30.76 -10.70 0.87
CA ALA A 66 31.27 -9.66 1.75
C ALA A 66 32.17 -10.27 2.82
N ASP A 67 33.15 -9.49 3.27
CA ASP A 67 34.01 -9.81 4.41
C ASP A 67 33.46 -9.17 5.69
N GLU A 68 33.80 -9.69 6.88
CA GLU A 68 33.35 -9.15 8.19
C GLU A 68 33.80 -7.70 8.42
N SER A 69 34.73 -7.20 7.59
CA SER A 69 35.31 -5.86 7.59
C SER A 69 34.54 -4.84 6.73
N THR A 70 33.58 -5.27 5.92
CA THR A 70 32.80 -4.38 5.05
C THR A 70 31.75 -3.62 5.86
N ASN A 71 31.68 -2.29 5.72
CA ASN A 71 30.80 -1.37 6.47
C ASN A 71 29.28 -1.55 6.17
N GLY A 72 28.79 -2.78 6.02
CA GLY A 72 27.40 -3.11 5.71
C GLY A 72 27.01 -2.93 4.24
N GLU A 73 27.97 -2.71 3.34
CA GLU A 73 27.72 -2.66 1.90
C GLU A 73 27.52 -4.08 1.33
N THR A 74 26.50 -4.24 0.49
CA THR A 74 26.21 -5.54 -0.16
C THR A 74 27.17 -5.74 -1.33
N PRO A 75 27.77 -6.93 -1.53
CA PRO A 75 28.67 -7.18 -2.65
C PRO A 75 27.96 -6.95 -3.99
N PRO A 76 28.65 -6.42 -5.00
CA PRO A 76 28.02 -5.96 -6.25
C PRO A 76 27.40 -7.08 -7.10
N TYR A 77 27.71 -8.36 -6.84
CA TYR A 77 27.21 -9.48 -7.65
C TYR A 77 26.55 -10.60 -6.83
N ILE A 78 26.25 -10.38 -5.55
CA ILE A 78 25.74 -11.44 -4.68
C ILE A 78 24.36 -11.96 -5.13
N LYS A 79 23.46 -11.07 -5.56
CA LYS A 79 22.10 -11.42 -5.99
C LYS A 79 22.14 -12.08 -7.35
N ILE A 80 22.90 -11.54 -8.30
CA ILE A 80 23.08 -12.15 -9.61
C ILE A 80 23.66 -13.56 -9.46
N PHE A 81 24.73 -13.73 -8.67
CA PHE A 81 25.31 -15.05 -8.48
C PHE A 81 24.32 -16.03 -7.82
N ALA A 82 23.55 -15.59 -6.84
CA ALA A 82 22.52 -16.41 -6.21
C ALA A 82 21.39 -16.80 -7.19
N ILE A 83 20.96 -15.90 -8.10
CA ILE A 83 20.02 -16.25 -9.18
C ILE A 83 20.64 -17.32 -10.08
N LEU A 84 21.90 -17.12 -10.48
CA LEU A 84 22.62 -18.04 -11.36
C LEU A 84 22.74 -19.44 -10.74
N VAL A 85 23.06 -19.54 -9.44
CA VAL A 85 23.08 -20.80 -8.71
C VAL A 85 21.69 -21.45 -8.68
N LEU A 86 20.62 -20.70 -8.37
CA LEU A 86 19.25 -21.21 -8.31
C LEU A 86 18.70 -21.73 -9.64
N ILE A 87 19.26 -21.27 -10.76
CA ILE A 87 18.86 -21.68 -12.12
C ILE A 87 19.88 -22.62 -12.79
N ASP A 88 20.86 -23.13 -12.05
CA ASP A 88 21.93 -24.02 -12.54
C ASP A 88 22.74 -23.41 -13.70
N LYS A 89 23.20 -22.17 -13.49
CA LYS A 89 23.96 -21.32 -14.42
C LYS A 89 25.12 -20.58 -13.74
N GLY A 90 25.60 -21.05 -12.58
CA GLY A 90 26.62 -20.36 -11.79
C GLY A 90 27.90 -20.05 -12.56
N GLU A 91 28.24 -20.87 -13.57
CA GLU A 91 29.39 -20.68 -14.45
C GLU A 91 29.34 -19.38 -15.28
N ALA A 92 28.14 -18.80 -15.47
CA ALA A 92 27.93 -17.60 -16.27
C ALA A 92 28.31 -16.31 -15.53
N ILE A 93 28.66 -16.36 -14.24
CA ILE A 93 28.96 -15.16 -13.45
C ILE A 93 30.11 -14.33 -14.05
N GLY A 94 31.07 -14.99 -14.69
CA GLY A 94 32.14 -14.34 -15.43
C GLY A 94 31.60 -13.37 -16.49
N ASP A 95 30.58 -13.76 -17.27
CA ASP A 95 30.03 -12.90 -18.32
C ASP A 95 29.42 -11.61 -17.76
N PHE A 96 28.76 -11.69 -16.60
CA PHE A 96 28.18 -10.54 -15.91
C PHE A 96 29.25 -9.60 -15.36
N ILE A 97 30.31 -10.15 -14.77
CA ILE A 97 31.44 -9.38 -14.24
C ILE A 97 32.16 -8.64 -15.40
N HIS A 98 32.50 -9.35 -16.48
CA HIS A 98 33.16 -8.75 -17.65
C HIS A 98 32.28 -7.69 -18.35
N ALA A 99 30.97 -7.91 -18.41
CA ALA A 99 30.02 -6.94 -18.95
C ALA A 99 29.69 -5.78 -17.99
N LYS A 100 30.23 -5.78 -16.77
CA LYS A 100 29.94 -4.80 -15.70
C LYS A 100 28.44 -4.70 -15.37
N LEU A 101 27.75 -5.84 -15.41
CA LEU A 101 26.33 -5.93 -15.14
C LEU A 101 26.13 -6.44 -13.70
N SER A 102 26.21 -5.52 -12.73
CA SER A 102 26.08 -5.79 -11.30
C SER A 102 24.61 -5.92 -10.85
N ASP A 103 24.43 -6.26 -9.57
CA ASP A 103 23.12 -6.34 -8.90
C ASP A 103 22.30 -5.04 -9.04
N ASP A 104 22.94 -3.87 -9.20
CA ASP A 104 22.27 -2.58 -9.43
C ASP A 104 21.53 -2.52 -10.77
N ALA A 105 21.87 -3.40 -11.71
CA ALA A 105 21.21 -3.49 -13.00
C ALA A 105 19.90 -4.30 -12.95
N LEU A 106 19.65 -5.03 -11.85
CA LEU A 106 18.39 -5.73 -11.64
C LEU A 106 17.25 -4.74 -11.29
N PRO A 107 15.99 -5.05 -11.65
CA PRO A 107 15.54 -6.25 -12.35
C PRO A 107 15.67 -6.14 -13.87
N PHE A 108 15.77 -7.28 -14.55
CA PHE A 108 15.67 -7.39 -16.00
C PHE A 108 14.23 -7.68 -16.42
N TYR A 109 13.79 -7.02 -17.47
CA TYR A 109 12.39 -7.04 -17.94
C TYR A 109 12.23 -7.83 -19.23
N ARG A 110 11.04 -8.40 -19.41
CA ARG A 110 10.56 -8.94 -20.68
C ARG A 110 9.44 -8.04 -21.21
N TYR A 111 9.45 -7.74 -22.51
CA TYR A 111 8.39 -6.95 -23.16
C TYR A 111 7.52 -7.86 -24.03
N ASP A 112 6.27 -8.07 -23.61
CA ASP A 112 5.34 -8.97 -24.30
C ASP A 112 4.71 -8.35 -25.57
N ASP A 113 4.72 -7.01 -25.70
CA ASP A 113 4.09 -6.27 -26.81
C ASP A 113 5.01 -6.03 -28.03
N LEU A 114 6.17 -6.68 -28.09
CA LEU A 114 7.10 -6.46 -29.21
C LEU A 114 6.62 -7.17 -30.49
N PRO A 115 6.69 -6.54 -31.69
CA PRO A 115 6.20 -7.12 -32.95
C PRO A 115 6.91 -8.41 -33.40
N ASP A 116 8.08 -8.70 -32.84
CA ASP A 116 8.93 -9.83 -33.22
C ASP A 116 8.99 -10.86 -32.06
N ALA A 117 8.46 -12.06 -32.31
CA ALA A 117 8.46 -13.16 -31.35
C ALA A 117 9.87 -13.55 -30.87
N LYS A 118 10.92 -13.34 -31.66
CA LYS A 118 12.31 -13.56 -31.23
C LYS A 118 12.76 -12.54 -30.17
N ARG A 119 12.24 -11.31 -30.24
CA ARG A 119 12.52 -10.23 -29.27
C ARG A 119 11.68 -10.34 -28.00
N GLN A 120 10.45 -10.88 -28.09
CA GLN A 120 9.59 -11.14 -26.92
C GLN A 120 10.25 -12.08 -25.90
N SER A 121 11.14 -12.98 -26.34
CA SER A 121 11.84 -13.90 -25.44
C SER A 121 13.12 -13.33 -24.81
N GLN A 122 13.51 -12.09 -25.13
CA GLN A 122 14.74 -11.47 -24.64
C GLN A 122 14.52 -10.70 -23.34
N LEU A 123 15.61 -10.45 -22.62
CA LEU A 123 15.61 -9.63 -21.41
C LEU A 123 16.29 -8.28 -21.66
N PHE A 124 15.77 -7.26 -20.98
CA PHE A 124 16.10 -5.85 -21.18
C PHE A 124 16.36 -5.18 -19.83
N LEU A 125 17.15 -4.10 -19.85
CA LEU A 125 17.28 -3.22 -18.69
C LEU A 125 16.07 -2.27 -18.63
N SER A 126 15.73 -1.78 -17.44
CA SER A 126 14.61 -0.85 -17.22
C SER A 126 14.62 0.37 -18.15
N ASN A 127 15.81 0.83 -18.52
CA ASN A 127 16.07 2.04 -19.30
C ASN A 127 16.54 1.75 -20.74
N SER A 128 16.49 0.49 -21.20
CA SER A 128 17.03 0.09 -22.50
C SER A 128 16.06 -0.78 -23.29
N ILE A 129 15.84 -0.42 -24.55
CA ILE A 129 15.11 -1.26 -25.52
C ILE A 129 16.03 -2.23 -26.28
N THR A 130 17.33 -2.24 -25.93
CA THR A 130 18.30 -3.18 -26.50
C THR A 130 18.40 -4.40 -25.61
N PRO A 131 18.28 -5.62 -26.16
CA PRO A 131 18.45 -6.85 -25.38
C PRO A 131 19.79 -6.91 -24.68
N ILE A 132 19.83 -7.46 -23.48
CA ILE A 132 21.07 -7.73 -22.74
C ILE A 132 21.90 -8.75 -23.54
N GLU A 133 23.01 -8.29 -24.12
CA GLU A 133 23.78 -9.06 -25.11
C GLU A 133 24.27 -10.41 -24.56
N ILE A 134 24.76 -10.45 -23.32
CA ILE A 134 25.26 -11.67 -22.66
C ILE A 134 24.17 -12.74 -22.47
N LEU A 135 22.88 -12.36 -22.52
CA LEU A 135 21.74 -13.27 -22.37
C LEU A 135 21.17 -13.76 -23.71
N LYS A 136 21.60 -13.19 -24.85
CA LYS A 136 21.13 -13.63 -26.18
C LYS A 136 21.46 -15.10 -26.48
N PRO A 137 22.65 -15.64 -26.13
CA PRO A 137 22.97 -17.05 -26.38
C PRO A 137 22.10 -18.02 -25.56
N TRP A 138 21.45 -17.55 -24.50
CA TRP A 138 20.67 -18.40 -23.61
C TRP A 138 19.39 -18.90 -24.29
N LYS A 139 18.88 -20.05 -23.83
CA LYS A 139 17.57 -20.54 -24.29
C LYS A 139 16.45 -19.64 -23.74
N PRO A 140 15.32 -19.46 -24.46
CA PRO A 140 14.17 -18.71 -23.96
C PRO A 140 13.70 -19.14 -22.56
N THR A 141 13.73 -20.44 -22.27
CA THR A 141 13.35 -20.99 -20.95
C THR A 141 14.30 -20.57 -19.84
N GLN A 142 15.60 -20.48 -20.12
CA GLN A 142 16.61 -20.02 -19.15
C GLN A 142 16.44 -18.53 -18.84
N ARG A 143 16.18 -17.71 -19.86
CA ARG A 143 15.85 -16.29 -19.67
C ARG A 143 14.56 -16.10 -18.87
N ALA A 144 13.51 -16.86 -19.17
CA ALA A 144 12.28 -16.83 -18.38
C ALA A 144 12.52 -17.28 -16.93
N PHE A 145 13.36 -18.30 -16.71
CA PHE A 145 13.64 -18.76 -15.36
C PHE A 145 14.50 -17.77 -14.56
N PHE A 146 15.47 -17.11 -15.19
CA PHE A 146 16.18 -15.97 -14.59
C PHE A 146 15.21 -14.85 -14.22
N GLU A 147 14.33 -14.47 -15.15
CA GLU A 147 13.36 -13.39 -14.95
C GLU A 147 12.42 -13.67 -13.78
N THR A 148 11.88 -14.89 -13.69
CA THR A 148 11.01 -15.26 -12.57
C THR A 148 11.78 -15.42 -11.25
N THR A 149 13.03 -15.90 -11.29
CA THR A 149 13.85 -16.19 -10.10
C THR A 149 14.41 -14.93 -9.46
N GLN A 150 14.72 -13.88 -10.23
CA GLN A 150 15.23 -12.62 -9.66
C GLN A 150 14.29 -12.04 -8.61
N TRP A 151 12.97 -12.22 -8.80
CA TRP A 151 11.95 -11.74 -7.88
C TRP A 151 12.00 -12.44 -6.52
N LYS A 152 12.66 -13.61 -6.40
CA LYS A 152 12.90 -14.27 -5.11
C LYS A 152 13.95 -13.56 -4.26
N LEU A 153 14.90 -12.86 -4.87
CA LEU A 153 16.01 -12.17 -4.20
C LEU A 153 15.84 -10.66 -4.10
N LEU A 154 14.98 -10.10 -4.95
CA LEU A 154 14.64 -8.69 -4.93
C LEU A 154 13.50 -8.39 -3.94
N VAL A 155 13.09 -9.36 -3.11
CA VAL A 155 12.13 -9.15 -2.01
C VAL A 155 12.83 -8.38 -0.89
N PRO A 156 12.37 -7.16 -0.56
CA PRO A 156 13.07 -6.37 0.44
C PRO A 156 12.81 -6.86 1.86
N TYR A 157 13.88 -6.85 2.66
CA TYR A 157 13.83 -7.14 4.09
C TYR A 157 13.59 -5.83 4.86
N LEU A 158 12.62 -5.83 5.78
CA LEU A 158 12.28 -4.68 6.62
C LEU A 158 12.70 -4.98 8.07
N GLU A 159 13.68 -4.26 8.59
CA GLU A 159 14.07 -4.29 10.02
C GLU A 159 13.61 -2.99 10.70
N LEU A 160 12.87 -3.10 11.81
CA LEU A 160 12.42 -1.95 12.62
C LEU A 160 13.47 -1.49 13.62
N GLY A 161 13.70 -0.18 13.65
CA GLY A 161 14.46 0.52 14.68
C GLY A 161 13.74 0.59 16.04
N PRO A 162 14.44 1.08 17.09
CA PRO A 162 14.16 0.69 18.49
C PRO A 162 12.83 1.16 19.11
N ASN A 163 12.08 2.06 18.47
CA ASN A 163 11.05 2.86 19.16
C ASN A 163 9.66 2.87 18.48
N SER A 164 9.36 1.93 17.58
CA SER A 164 8.00 1.79 17.00
C SER A 164 7.42 3.09 16.39
N MET A 165 8.27 3.95 15.82
CA MET A 165 7.85 5.04 14.93
C MET A 165 7.82 4.52 13.49
N VAL A 166 6.90 5.03 12.66
CA VAL A 166 6.93 4.83 11.20
C VAL A 166 8.32 5.22 10.70
N GLN A 167 9.15 4.22 10.38
CA GLN A 167 10.45 4.45 9.78
C GLN A 167 10.30 4.43 8.26
N GLU A 168 10.79 5.50 7.63
CA GLU A 168 11.03 5.56 6.19
C GLU A 168 12.10 4.51 5.84
N TYR A 169 11.72 3.47 5.10
CA TYR A 169 12.69 2.55 4.51
C TYR A 169 12.90 2.93 3.06
N ARG A 170 14.12 3.33 2.71
CA ARG A 170 14.59 3.44 1.33
C ARG A 170 15.17 2.10 0.93
N ILE A 171 14.58 1.48 -0.09
CA ILE A 171 14.86 0.06 -0.37
C ILE A 171 15.85 -0.11 -1.52
N LEU A 172 15.78 0.70 -2.56
CA LEU A 172 16.78 0.85 -3.62
C LEU A 172 16.65 2.28 -4.14
N ASP A 173 17.77 2.96 -4.37
CA ASP A 173 17.91 4.35 -4.84
C ASP A 173 16.61 5.20 -4.93
N GLY A 174 15.99 5.50 -3.77
CA GLY A 174 14.84 6.41 -3.67
C GLY A 174 13.45 5.80 -3.40
N ASP A 175 13.25 4.48 -3.49
CA ASP A 175 11.91 3.87 -3.30
C ASP A 175 11.53 3.67 -1.82
N LYS A 176 10.33 4.13 -1.44
CA LYS A 176 9.82 4.14 -0.06
C LYS A 176 8.64 3.18 0.14
N PHE A 177 8.54 2.58 1.34
CA PHE A 177 7.43 1.70 1.73
C PHE A 177 6.84 2.08 3.09
N ALA A 178 5.59 1.70 3.34
CA ALA A 178 4.88 1.92 4.60
C ALA A 178 4.65 0.58 5.33
N VAL A 179 4.96 0.54 6.63
CA VAL A 179 4.77 -0.64 7.49
C VAL A 179 3.79 -0.32 8.61
N LYS A 180 2.69 -1.09 8.70
CA LYS A 180 1.70 -0.99 9.78
C LYS A 180 1.87 -2.16 10.73
N GLU A 181 2.19 -1.89 12.00
CA GLU A 181 2.27 -2.90 13.08
C GLU A 181 0.96 -2.90 13.90
N LEU A 182 0.45 -4.08 14.24
CA LEU A 182 -0.65 -4.23 15.20
C LEU A 182 -0.09 -4.25 16.64
N LEU A 183 -0.52 -3.30 17.47
CA LEU A 183 -0.01 -3.11 18.82
C LEU A 183 -0.42 -4.27 19.76
N LYS A 184 0.49 -4.70 20.64
CA LYS A 184 0.27 -5.79 21.62
C LYS A 184 -0.87 -5.57 22.63
N ARG A 185 -1.55 -4.43 22.62
CA ARG A 185 -2.58 -4.08 23.62
C ARG A 185 -3.94 -4.73 23.38
N ASP A 186 -4.19 -5.27 22.19
CA ASP A 186 -5.47 -5.90 21.88
C ASP A 186 -5.43 -7.41 22.20
N PHE A 187 -6.34 -7.84 23.07
CA PHE A 187 -6.49 -9.24 23.52
C PHE A 187 -6.78 -10.25 22.40
N ASN A 188 -6.88 -9.80 21.13
CA ASN A 188 -7.23 -10.64 19.98
C ASN A 188 -6.47 -10.27 18.68
N ASN A 189 -5.21 -9.85 18.82
CA ASN A 189 -4.36 -9.40 17.70
C ASN A 189 -4.33 -10.35 16.49
N GLU A 190 -4.31 -11.67 16.71
CA GLU A 190 -4.28 -12.62 15.59
C GLU A 190 -5.58 -12.65 14.79
N ALA A 191 -6.74 -12.61 15.46
CA ALA A 191 -8.02 -12.60 14.76
C ALA A 191 -8.23 -11.27 14.01
N GLN A 192 -7.83 -10.15 14.61
CA GLN A 192 -7.85 -8.84 13.95
C GLN A 192 -6.90 -8.84 12.74
N PHE A 193 -5.69 -9.37 12.90
CA PHE A 193 -4.72 -9.51 11.81
C PHE A 193 -5.31 -10.30 10.64
N ARG A 194 -5.85 -11.49 10.92
CA ARG A 194 -6.44 -12.37 9.90
C ARG A 194 -7.65 -11.73 9.24
N LYS A 195 -8.48 -11.00 10.00
CA LYS A 195 -9.66 -10.30 9.47
C LYS A 195 -9.25 -9.21 8.49
N GLU A 196 -8.36 -8.31 8.89
CA GLU A 196 -7.89 -7.22 8.05
C GLU A 196 -7.10 -7.75 6.84
N LEU A 197 -6.24 -8.75 7.03
CA LEU A 197 -5.54 -9.43 5.93
C LEU A 197 -6.51 -10.00 4.89
N ALA A 198 -7.60 -10.64 5.34
CA ALA A 198 -8.61 -11.18 4.44
C ALA A 198 -9.33 -10.09 3.65
N HIS A 199 -9.57 -8.91 4.23
CA HIS A 199 -10.14 -7.78 3.50
C HIS A 199 -9.14 -7.17 2.51
N LEU A 200 -7.89 -6.97 2.90
CA LEU A 200 -6.83 -6.46 2.04
C LEU A 200 -6.55 -7.37 0.83
N LYS A 201 -6.69 -8.69 1.00
CA LYS A 201 -6.60 -9.64 -0.13
C LYS A 201 -7.80 -9.53 -1.09
N ARG A 202 -8.99 -9.19 -0.58
CA ARG A 202 -10.23 -9.07 -1.38
C ARG A 202 -10.37 -7.70 -2.05
N PHE A 203 -9.89 -6.65 -1.42
CA PHE A 203 -10.05 -5.27 -1.83
C PHE A 203 -8.68 -4.62 -1.91
N ASN A 204 -8.12 -4.56 -3.12
CA ASN A 204 -6.80 -3.99 -3.38
C ASN A 204 -6.73 -3.32 -4.76
N GLY A 205 -5.58 -2.73 -5.08
CA GLY A 205 -5.35 -2.01 -6.34
C GLY A 205 -5.50 -2.85 -7.61
N LEU A 206 -5.45 -4.19 -7.54
CA LEU A 206 -5.76 -5.04 -8.70
C LEU A 206 -7.27 -5.08 -8.99
N VAL A 207 -8.10 -4.78 -7.98
CA VAL A 207 -9.56 -4.66 -8.13
C VAL A 207 -9.93 -3.26 -8.61
N HIS A 208 -9.28 -2.23 -8.07
CA HIS A 208 -9.53 -0.84 -8.44
C HIS A 208 -8.38 0.08 -8.01
N ASP A 209 -7.90 0.96 -8.91
CA ASP A 209 -6.73 1.84 -8.70
C ASP A 209 -6.82 2.73 -7.44
N HIS A 210 -8.03 3.06 -7.00
CA HIS A 210 -8.32 3.83 -5.79
C HIS A 210 -8.39 2.98 -4.50
N LEU A 211 -7.88 1.74 -4.49
CA LEU A 211 -7.76 0.88 -3.31
C LEU A 211 -6.29 0.58 -3.01
N VAL A 212 -5.90 0.64 -1.73
CA VAL A 212 -4.52 0.35 -1.32
C VAL A 212 -4.16 -1.10 -1.64
N THR A 213 -2.95 -1.32 -2.14
CA THR A 213 -2.45 -2.67 -2.41
C THR A 213 -1.55 -3.11 -1.27
N LEU A 214 -1.95 -4.16 -0.56
CA LEU A 214 -1.06 -4.87 0.34
C LEU A 214 0.01 -5.57 -0.50
N LEU A 215 1.29 -5.26 -0.24
CA LEU A 215 2.41 -5.91 -0.92
C LEU A 215 2.72 -7.24 -0.26
N THR A 216 2.79 -7.24 1.07
CA THR A 216 3.01 -8.45 1.87
C THR A 216 2.58 -8.23 3.32
N SER A 217 2.44 -9.32 4.07
CA SER A 217 2.29 -9.28 5.53
C SER A 217 3.37 -10.13 6.18
N VAL A 218 3.83 -9.69 7.36
CA VAL A 218 4.94 -10.32 8.07
C VAL A 218 4.52 -10.61 9.50
N THR A 219 4.69 -11.86 9.92
CA THR A 219 4.54 -12.25 11.33
C THR A 219 5.92 -12.49 11.91
N LYS A 220 6.28 -11.72 12.93
CA LYS A 220 7.51 -11.91 13.70
C LYS A 220 7.16 -12.67 14.98
N GLU A 221 7.82 -13.80 15.20
CA GLU A 221 7.65 -14.62 16.40
C GLU A 221 8.99 -14.63 17.16
N ALA A 222 9.00 -14.06 18.37
CA ALA A 222 10.14 -14.20 19.29
C ALA A 222 9.96 -15.41 20.21
N THR A 223 8.72 -15.69 20.63
CA THR A 223 8.27 -16.90 21.34
C THR A 223 6.84 -17.24 20.90
N ALA A 224 6.33 -18.43 21.27
CA ALA A 224 4.97 -18.88 20.91
C ALA A 224 3.84 -17.94 21.41
N GLU A 225 4.13 -17.15 22.44
CA GLU A 225 3.21 -16.21 23.09
C GLU A 225 3.39 -14.77 22.59
N ASP A 226 4.44 -14.50 21.82
CA ASP A 226 4.89 -13.14 21.50
C ASP A 226 4.97 -12.93 19.98
N LYS A 227 3.79 -12.95 19.35
CA LYS A 227 3.59 -12.72 17.92
C LYS A 227 3.32 -11.25 17.62
N GLN A 228 4.07 -10.69 16.68
CA GLN A 228 3.84 -9.35 16.15
C GLN A 228 3.44 -9.43 14.69
N TYR A 229 2.40 -8.70 14.33
CA TYR A 229 1.80 -8.75 13.00
C TYR A 229 2.00 -7.43 12.28
N HIS A 230 2.51 -7.52 11.05
CA HIS A 230 2.83 -6.36 10.22
C HIS A 230 2.21 -6.47 8.84
N TYR A 231 1.88 -5.32 8.26
CA TYR A 231 1.48 -5.16 6.88
C TYR A 231 2.43 -4.21 6.16
N VAL A 232 2.75 -4.51 4.90
CA VAL A 232 3.65 -3.73 4.07
C VAL A 232 2.88 -3.20 2.86
N PHE A 233 2.95 -1.89 2.64
CA PHE A 233 2.25 -1.17 1.59
C PHE A 233 3.22 -0.28 0.81
N PRO A 234 2.86 0.15 -0.43
CA PRO A 234 3.55 1.26 -1.09
C PRO A 234 3.49 2.52 -0.21
N PHE A 235 4.55 3.30 -0.19
CA PHE A 235 4.57 4.55 0.59
C PHE A 235 3.74 5.63 -0.10
N ALA A 236 2.72 6.12 0.60
CA ALA A 236 2.04 7.34 0.23
C ALA A 236 2.81 8.55 0.74
N LYS A 237 2.92 9.61 -0.07
CA LYS A 237 3.65 10.82 0.35
C LYS A 237 2.91 11.57 1.45
N TYR A 238 1.57 11.52 1.42
CA TYR A 238 0.70 12.21 2.36
C TYR A 238 -0.60 11.41 2.59
N ALA A 239 -1.17 11.49 3.80
CA ALA A 239 -2.61 11.33 3.97
C ALA A 239 -3.33 12.59 3.42
N LEU A 240 -4.64 12.54 3.21
CA LEU A 240 -5.35 13.62 2.51
C LEU A 240 -5.36 14.94 3.30
N ASP A 241 -5.45 14.87 4.62
CA ASP A 241 -5.39 16.05 5.49
C ASP A 241 -4.01 16.71 5.48
N ASP A 242 -2.94 15.90 5.45
CA ASP A 242 -1.57 16.35 5.23
C ASP A 242 -1.37 16.91 3.83
N TYR A 243 -1.97 16.30 2.81
CA TYR A 243 -1.92 16.80 1.45
C TYR A 243 -2.57 18.19 1.34
N TRP A 244 -3.66 18.45 2.05
CA TRP A 244 -4.23 19.80 2.11
C TRP A 244 -3.32 20.81 2.82
N ASN A 245 -2.50 20.37 3.78
CA ASN A 245 -1.48 21.22 4.41
C ASN A 245 -0.28 21.48 3.49
N TYR A 246 0.07 20.53 2.62
CA TYR A 246 1.08 20.69 1.59
C TYR A 246 0.60 21.59 0.46
N ASN A 247 -0.53 21.24 -0.17
CA ASN A 247 -1.18 22.00 -1.22
C ASN A 247 -2.27 22.91 -0.63
N LYS A 248 -1.84 23.96 0.09
CA LYS A 248 -2.74 24.84 0.88
C LYS A 248 -3.75 25.61 0.05
N SER A 249 -3.49 25.82 -1.23
CA SER A 249 -4.29 26.70 -2.10
C SER A 249 -4.31 26.12 -3.51
N PRO A 250 -5.23 25.18 -3.80
CA PRO A 250 -5.35 24.62 -5.13
C PRO A 250 -5.77 25.69 -6.14
N GLN A 251 -5.33 25.52 -7.38
CA GLN A 251 -5.74 26.40 -8.48
C GLN A 251 -7.20 26.10 -8.86
N TRP A 252 -8.02 27.16 -8.97
CA TRP A 252 -9.37 27.05 -9.51
C TRP A 252 -9.34 27.10 -11.04
N ASP A 253 -8.81 26.03 -11.64
CA ASP A 253 -8.70 25.88 -13.09
C ASP A 253 -9.34 24.58 -13.60
N LYS A 254 -9.61 24.52 -14.91
CA LYS A 254 -10.25 23.36 -15.54
C LYS A 254 -9.47 22.05 -15.31
N PRO A 255 -8.12 22.01 -15.39
CA PRO A 255 -7.35 20.80 -15.07
C PRO A 255 -7.54 20.32 -13.63
N THR A 256 -7.48 21.21 -12.63
CA THR A 256 -7.57 20.83 -11.21
C THR A 256 -8.99 20.42 -10.85
N VAL A 257 -10.01 21.11 -11.36
CA VAL A 257 -11.42 20.71 -11.20
C VAL A 257 -11.66 19.34 -11.83
N ARG A 258 -11.13 19.08 -13.03
CA ARG A 258 -11.23 17.77 -13.68
C ARG A 258 -10.51 16.68 -12.88
N TRP A 259 -9.32 16.97 -12.38
CA TRP A 259 -8.58 16.03 -11.55
C TRP A 259 -9.38 15.66 -10.29
N VAL A 260 -9.90 16.65 -9.55
CA VAL A 260 -10.76 16.38 -8.38
C VAL A 260 -11.98 15.55 -8.78
N ALA A 261 -12.68 15.89 -9.85
CA ALA A 261 -13.84 15.13 -10.32
C ALA A 261 -13.49 13.66 -10.63
N ASN A 262 -12.33 13.41 -11.25
CA ASN A 262 -11.83 12.06 -11.50
C ASN A 262 -11.51 11.32 -10.20
N GLN A 263 -10.91 11.99 -9.20
CA GLN A 263 -10.66 11.38 -7.90
C GLN A 263 -11.97 11.00 -7.19
N LEU A 264 -12.98 11.88 -7.19
CA LEU A 264 -14.29 11.59 -6.59
C LEU A 264 -14.97 10.41 -7.29
N LEU A 265 -14.92 10.35 -8.62
CA LEU A 265 -15.43 9.22 -9.41
C LEU A 265 -14.71 7.92 -9.04
N GLY A 266 -13.39 7.96 -8.96
CA GLY A 266 -12.57 6.80 -8.63
C GLY A 266 -12.79 6.28 -7.20
N ILE A 267 -12.88 7.17 -6.20
CA ILE A 267 -13.21 6.78 -4.82
C ILE A 267 -14.61 6.15 -4.76
N MET A 268 -15.57 6.68 -5.53
CA MET A 268 -16.91 6.10 -5.62
C MET A 268 -16.90 4.70 -6.28
N GLY A 269 -16.13 4.52 -7.36
CA GLY A 269 -15.94 3.21 -8.01
C GLY A 269 -15.27 2.17 -7.10
N ALA A 270 -14.24 2.58 -6.36
CA ALA A 270 -13.62 1.77 -5.32
C ALA A 270 -14.63 1.36 -4.24
N MET A 271 -15.44 2.30 -3.76
CA MET A 271 -16.48 2.00 -2.77
C MET A 271 -17.56 1.05 -3.33
N GLU A 272 -17.96 1.19 -4.59
CA GLU A 272 -18.86 0.23 -5.26
C GLU A 272 -18.25 -1.18 -5.23
N SER A 273 -16.96 -1.32 -5.52
CA SER A 273 -16.28 -2.62 -5.52
C SER A 273 -16.23 -3.27 -4.13
N ILE A 274 -16.17 -2.47 -3.06
CA ILE A 274 -16.28 -2.94 -1.67
C ILE A 274 -17.73 -3.35 -1.37
N HIS A 275 -18.69 -2.50 -1.72
CA HIS A 275 -20.11 -2.70 -1.43
C HIS A 275 -20.71 -3.88 -2.20
N VAL A 276 -20.25 -4.12 -3.42
CA VAL A 276 -20.72 -5.15 -4.34
C VAL A 276 -19.52 -5.83 -5.01
N PRO A 277 -18.84 -6.75 -4.30
CA PRO A 277 -17.66 -7.44 -4.82
C PRO A 277 -18.04 -8.49 -5.88
N LYS A 278 -18.24 -8.03 -7.11
CA LYS A 278 -18.64 -8.89 -8.25
C LYS A 278 -17.67 -10.07 -8.44
N HIS A 279 -16.38 -9.85 -8.20
CA HIS A 279 -15.33 -10.88 -8.29
C HIS A 279 -15.50 -12.03 -7.28
N LEU A 280 -16.20 -11.81 -6.16
CA LEU A 280 -16.48 -12.85 -5.16
C LEU A 280 -17.79 -13.61 -5.41
N HIS A 281 -18.63 -13.12 -6.33
CA HIS A 281 -19.92 -13.75 -6.66
C HIS A 281 -19.79 -14.79 -7.78
N LEU A 282 -18.65 -14.85 -8.45
CA LEU A 282 -18.34 -15.88 -9.45
C LEU A 282 -18.16 -17.24 -8.75
N GLY A 283 -19.13 -18.13 -8.93
CA GLY A 283 -19.06 -19.52 -8.46
C GLY A 283 -19.61 -19.80 -7.05
N THR A 284 -20.22 -18.82 -6.36
CA THR A 284 -20.85 -19.03 -5.04
C THR A 284 -22.34 -18.65 -5.05
N GLN A 285 -23.20 -19.42 -4.39
CA GLN A 285 -24.66 -19.15 -4.33
C GLN A 285 -25.07 -18.07 -3.31
N ILE A 286 -24.11 -17.45 -2.60
CA ILE A 286 -24.41 -16.45 -1.57
C ILE A 286 -23.67 -15.16 -1.91
N ALA A 287 -24.42 -14.14 -2.34
CA ALA A 287 -23.87 -12.81 -2.53
C ALA A 287 -23.41 -12.24 -1.17
N LYS A 288 -22.14 -11.83 -1.12
CA LYS A 288 -21.56 -11.11 0.01
C LYS A 288 -21.40 -9.64 -0.34
N TYR A 289 -21.64 -8.77 0.63
CA TYR A 289 -21.55 -7.31 0.49
C TYR A 289 -20.61 -6.77 1.57
N GLY A 290 -19.68 -5.90 1.18
CA GLY A 290 -18.73 -5.28 2.11
C GLY A 290 -19.22 -3.93 2.65
N MET A 291 -18.62 -3.52 3.76
CA MET A 291 -18.65 -2.17 4.32
C MET A 291 -17.24 -1.81 4.74
N HIS A 292 -16.80 -0.58 4.47
CA HIS A 292 -15.51 -0.08 4.95
C HIS A 292 -15.60 0.37 6.42
N GLY A 293 -16.59 1.20 6.75
CA GLY A 293 -16.94 1.55 8.13
C GLY A 293 -16.08 2.61 8.82
N ASP A 294 -15.03 3.13 8.18
CA ASP A 294 -14.15 4.17 8.75
C ASP A 294 -13.54 5.07 7.67
N LEU A 295 -14.35 5.52 6.71
CA LEU A 295 -13.87 6.43 5.67
C LEU A 295 -13.71 7.85 6.23
N LYS A 296 -12.48 8.37 6.22
CA LYS A 296 -12.09 9.70 6.70
C LYS A 296 -10.83 10.18 5.98
N PRO A 297 -10.49 11.49 6.02
CA PRO A 297 -9.30 12.01 5.33
C PRO A 297 -8.00 11.29 5.67
N ASP A 298 -7.82 10.89 6.93
CA ASP A 298 -6.63 10.15 7.41
C ASP A 298 -6.45 8.80 6.69
N ASN A 299 -7.57 8.19 6.26
CA ASN A 299 -7.59 6.89 5.58
C ASN A 299 -7.62 7.03 4.04
N ILE A 300 -7.53 8.26 3.51
CA ILE A 300 -7.33 8.53 2.08
C ILE A 300 -5.88 8.94 1.87
N LEU A 301 -5.15 8.14 1.12
CA LEU A 301 -3.73 8.33 0.85
C LEU A 301 -3.51 9.00 -0.50
N TRP A 302 -2.57 9.93 -0.59
CA TRP A 302 -2.16 10.56 -1.83
C TRP A 302 -0.84 9.96 -2.33
N PHE A 303 -0.87 9.44 -3.56
CA PHE A 303 0.30 8.89 -4.26
C PHE A 303 0.70 9.81 -5.41
N GLU A 304 1.99 10.09 -5.51
CA GLU A 304 2.57 10.80 -6.64
C GLU A 304 2.66 9.86 -7.85
N LEU A 305 2.23 10.32 -9.04
CA LEU A 305 2.34 9.55 -10.27
C LEU A 305 3.41 10.17 -11.17
N HIS A 306 4.29 9.35 -11.74
CA HIS A 306 5.40 9.81 -12.60
C HIS A 306 4.98 10.69 -13.77
N LYS A 307 3.76 10.50 -14.30
CA LYS A 307 3.23 11.24 -15.46
C LYS A 307 2.17 12.29 -15.11
N ASP A 308 1.67 12.30 -13.86
CA ASP A 308 0.69 13.26 -13.38
C ASP A 308 1.07 13.72 -11.97
N HIS A 309 1.68 14.89 -11.87
CA HIS A 309 2.08 15.50 -10.60
C HIS A 309 0.89 15.81 -9.67
N LYS A 310 -0.36 15.75 -10.15
CA LYS A 310 -1.53 15.87 -9.28
C LYS A 310 -1.82 14.57 -8.51
N GLY A 311 -1.24 13.45 -8.92
CA GLY A 311 -1.29 12.18 -8.19
C GLY A 311 -2.65 11.49 -8.19
N ILE A 312 -2.81 10.49 -7.33
CA ILE A 312 -4.05 9.72 -7.14
C ILE A 312 -4.39 9.58 -5.65
N LEU A 313 -5.68 9.61 -5.34
CA LEU A 313 -6.24 9.38 -3.99
C LEU A 313 -6.68 7.94 -3.83
N VAL A 314 -6.21 7.26 -2.79
CA VAL A 314 -6.39 5.82 -2.59
C VAL A 314 -7.00 5.56 -1.22
N ILE A 315 -8.06 4.75 -1.17
CA ILE A 315 -8.70 4.30 0.08
C ILE A 315 -7.80 3.28 0.77
N SER A 316 -7.61 3.45 2.07
CA SER A 316 -6.78 2.59 2.92
C SER A 316 -7.47 2.23 4.24
N ASP A 317 -6.81 1.39 5.03
CA ASP A 317 -7.22 0.95 6.37
C ASP A 317 -8.51 0.12 6.44
N PHE A 318 -8.35 -1.19 6.22
CA PHE A 318 -9.45 -2.17 6.27
C PHE A 318 -9.60 -2.84 7.64
N GLY A 319 -8.98 -2.30 8.69
CA GLY A 319 -9.09 -2.83 10.05
C GLY A 319 -10.52 -2.86 10.60
N SER A 320 -11.34 -1.89 10.18
CA SER A 320 -12.74 -1.76 10.57
C SER A 320 -13.73 -2.37 9.55
N ALA A 321 -13.23 -2.86 8.41
CA ALA A 321 -14.09 -3.37 7.35
C ALA A 321 -14.83 -4.65 7.78
N ASP A 322 -16.00 -4.88 7.19
CA ASP A 322 -16.81 -6.06 7.46
C ASP A 322 -17.55 -6.57 6.21
N MET A 323 -17.98 -7.83 6.26
CA MET A 323 -18.70 -8.49 5.18
C MET A 323 -19.98 -9.15 5.67
N HIS A 324 -21.07 -8.91 4.93
CA HIS A 324 -22.39 -9.41 5.27
C HIS A 324 -23.03 -10.17 4.11
N SER A 325 -23.88 -11.13 4.46
CA SER A 325 -24.77 -11.81 3.50
C SER A 325 -25.99 -10.93 3.18
N ASP A 326 -26.76 -11.29 2.16
CA ASP A 326 -28.04 -10.63 1.85
C ASP A 326 -28.98 -10.49 3.07
N LYS A 327 -28.97 -11.46 4.01
CA LYS A 327 -29.82 -11.47 5.20
C LYS A 327 -29.28 -10.63 6.35
N SER A 328 -27.96 -10.46 6.45
CA SER A 328 -27.31 -9.76 7.58
C SER A 328 -26.84 -8.33 7.27
N ARG A 329 -26.92 -7.89 6.01
CA ARG A 329 -26.42 -6.58 5.54
C ARG A 329 -27.10 -5.32 6.11
N SER A 330 -28.22 -5.47 6.83
CA SER A 330 -29.02 -4.35 7.36
C SER A 330 -29.22 -4.39 8.87
N ASN A 331 -28.59 -5.33 9.58
CA ASN A 331 -28.95 -5.68 10.97
C ASN A 331 -27.78 -5.50 11.96
N ILE A 332 -26.89 -4.53 11.73
CA ILE A 332 -25.84 -4.21 12.72
C ILE A 332 -26.45 -3.24 13.74
N PRO A 333 -26.62 -3.66 15.01
CA PRO A 333 -27.12 -2.76 16.05
C PRO A 333 -26.12 -1.63 16.29
N ASN A 334 -26.60 -0.39 16.37
CA ASN A 334 -25.73 0.77 16.51
C ASN A 334 -25.00 0.84 17.87
N GLU A 335 -25.43 0.09 18.89
CA GLU A 335 -24.79 0.07 20.21
C GLU A 335 -23.38 -0.55 20.17
N LYS A 336 -23.06 -1.32 19.13
CA LYS A 336 -21.74 -1.92 18.93
C LYS A 336 -20.71 -0.97 18.31
N ILE A 337 -21.14 0.21 17.87
CA ILE A 337 -20.28 1.18 17.19
C ILE A 337 -19.75 2.18 18.22
N PRO A 338 -18.42 2.38 18.32
CA PRO A 338 -17.84 3.39 19.22
C PRO A 338 -18.50 4.77 19.06
N ALA A 339 -18.72 5.47 20.17
CA ALA A 339 -19.51 6.70 20.24
C ALA A 339 -18.84 7.95 19.63
N VAL A 340 -17.70 7.79 18.93
CA VAL A 340 -16.96 8.90 18.32
C VAL A 340 -16.36 8.40 17.00
N PRO A 341 -16.86 8.87 15.85
CA PRO A 341 -16.09 9.89 15.11
C PRO A 341 -16.92 11.04 14.45
N ASN A 342 -16.21 12.08 13.98
CA ASN A 342 -16.74 13.30 13.31
C ASN A 342 -17.52 13.03 12.01
N TYR A 343 -17.30 11.87 11.40
CA TYR A 343 -17.91 11.42 10.14
C TYR A 343 -19.08 10.46 10.35
N ARG A 344 -19.42 10.13 11.62
CA ARG A 344 -20.51 9.19 11.95
C ARG A 344 -21.83 9.67 11.33
N PRO A 345 -22.65 8.76 10.81
CA PRO A 345 -23.98 9.10 10.31
C PRO A 345 -25.03 9.09 11.43
N PRO A 346 -26.16 9.79 11.24
CA PRO A 346 -27.15 10.02 12.29
C PRO A 346 -27.83 8.76 12.83
N GLU A 347 -28.00 7.71 12.03
CA GLU A 347 -28.58 6.43 12.47
C GLU A 347 -27.82 5.79 13.63
N CYS A 348 -26.57 6.19 13.86
CA CYS A 348 -25.79 5.67 14.97
C CYS A 348 -26.16 6.31 16.33
N ASP A 349 -26.91 7.41 16.31
CA ASP A 349 -27.37 8.13 17.50
C ASP A 349 -28.90 8.07 17.68
N ILE A 350 -29.62 7.37 16.79
CA ILE A 350 -31.06 7.12 16.92
C ILE A 350 -31.27 5.85 17.75
N GLN A 351 -32.24 5.87 18.66
CA GLN A 351 -32.63 4.68 19.43
C GLN A 351 -33.11 3.56 18.49
N ASN A 352 -32.58 2.34 18.66
CA ASN A 352 -32.84 1.18 17.79
C ASN A 352 -32.41 1.38 16.31
N GLY A 353 -31.41 2.24 16.07
CA GLY A 353 -30.86 2.46 14.74
C GLY A 353 -30.04 1.25 14.24
N TYR A 354 -30.07 1.04 12.94
CA TYR A 354 -29.31 -0.03 12.28
C TYR A 354 -28.31 0.55 11.30
N VAL A 355 -27.10 0.00 11.31
CA VAL A 355 -26.04 0.38 10.39
C VAL A 355 -25.96 -0.57 9.21
N SER A 356 -25.77 0.01 8.03
CA SER A 356 -25.66 -0.66 6.74
C SER A 356 -24.65 0.10 5.87
N ARG A 357 -24.45 -0.34 4.62
CA ARG A 357 -23.58 0.35 3.63
C ARG A 357 -23.89 1.84 3.43
N ARG A 358 -25.09 2.29 3.81
CA ARG A 358 -25.46 3.72 3.84
C ARG A 358 -24.53 4.54 4.75
N TYR A 359 -23.91 3.92 5.74
CA TYR A 359 -22.86 4.52 6.55
C TYR A 359 -21.70 5.02 5.69
N ASP A 360 -21.18 4.17 4.80
CA ASP A 360 -20.11 4.55 3.88
C ASP A 360 -20.56 5.64 2.90
N ILE A 361 -21.84 5.65 2.48
CA ILE A 361 -22.37 6.70 1.61
C ILE A 361 -22.44 8.05 2.33
N TRP A 362 -22.82 8.08 3.60
CA TRP A 362 -22.81 9.29 4.41
C TRP A 362 -21.39 9.81 4.63
N THR A 363 -20.46 8.94 5.04
CA THR A 363 -19.05 9.31 5.25
C THR A 363 -18.40 9.80 3.95
N LEU A 364 -18.72 9.18 2.80
CA LEU A 364 -18.32 9.65 1.47
C LEU A 364 -18.85 11.05 1.18
N GLY A 365 -20.10 11.34 1.51
CA GLY A 365 -20.69 12.68 1.38
C GLY A 365 -19.94 13.73 2.22
N CYS A 366 -19.59 13.39 3.46
CA CYS A 366 -18.80 14.24 4.35
C CYS A 366 -17.41 14.51 3.77
N LEU A 367 -16.73 13.46 3.30
CA LEU A 367 -15.40 13.54 2.69
C LEU A 367 -15.42 14.42 1.42
N PHE A 368 -16.41 14.22 0.56
CA PHE A 368 -16.56 14.97 -0.68
C PHE A 368 -16.82 16.46 -0.41
N LEU A 369 -17.62 16.78 0.61
CA LEU A 369 -17.82 18.16 1.02
C LEU A 369 -16.50 18.82 1.47
N GLU A 370 -15.64 18.12 2.21
CA GLU A 370 -14.34 18.66 2.59
C GLU A 370 -13.37 18.81 1.41
N ILE A 371 -13.32 17.83 0.50
CA ILE A 371 -12.52 17.93 -0.75
C ILE A 371 -12.98 19.12 -1.59
N LEU A 372 -14.28 19.32 -1.77
CA LEU A 372 -14.82 20.45 -2.53
C LEU A 372 -14.57 21.79 -1.81
N THR A 373 -14.64 21.80 -0.48
CA THR A 373 -14.29 22.97 0.34
C THR A 373 -12.83 23.34 0.15
N TRP A 374 -11.93 22.35 0.16
CA TRP A 374 -10.52 22.56 -0.16
C TRP A 374 -10.32 23.07 -1.59
N LEU A 375 -11.00 22.49 -2.58
CA LEU A 375 -10.91 22.95 -3.97
C LEU A 375 -11.35 24.43 -4.12
N MET A 376 -12.40 24.85 -3.40
CA MET A 376 -12.96 26.20 -3.51
C MET A 376 -12.16 27.29 -2.79
N GLY A 377 -11.49 26.97 -1.67
CA GLY A 377 -10.88 27.99 -0.82
C GLY A 377 -9.64 27.53 -0.05
N GLY A 378 -9.07 26.40 -0.46
CA GLY A 378 -7.88 25.82 0.14
C GLY A 378 -8.05 25.40 1.60
N GLN A 379 -6.91 25.17 2.25
CA GLN A 379 -6.85 24.69 3.61
C GLN A 379 -7.44 25.67 4.64
N ALA A 380 -7.42 26.97 4.31
CA ALA A 380 -8.05 27.98 5.14
C ALA A 380 -9.58 27.79 5.21
N LEU A 381 -10.21 27.50 4.08
CA LEU A 381 -11.66 27.27 4.03
C LEU A 381 -12.05 25.94 4.68
N VAL A 382 -11.24 24.89 4.57
CA VAL A 382 -11.44 23.61 5.30
C VAL A 382 -11.41 23.85 6.81
N LYS A 383 -10.39 24.56 7.32
CA LYS A 383 -10.27 24.90 8.74
C LYS A 383 -11.44 25.76 9.22
N ALA A 384 -11.87 26.74 8.42
CA ALA A 384 -13.04 27.56 8.72
C ALA A 384 -14.32 26.70 8.76
N PHE A 385 -14.51 25.82 7.78
CA PHE A 385 -15.66 24.92 7.72
C PHE A 385 -15.71 24.00 8.95
N LYS A 386 -14.60 23.35 9.32
CA LYS A 386 -14.48 22.55 10.55
C LYS A 386 -14.81 23.39 11.80
N LYS A 387 -14.29 24.62 11.89
CA LYS A 387 -14.60 25.53 13.01
C LYS A 387 -16.10 25.83 13.08
N GLU A 388 -16.77 26.09 11.97
CA GLU A 388 -18.23 26.28 11.95
C GLU A 388 -18.98 24.99 12.32
N ARG A 389 -18.53 23.82 11.86
CA ARG A 389 -19.09 22.51 12.24
C ARG A 389 -18.95 22.23 13.73
N MET A 390 -17.97 22.80 14.43
CA MET A 390 -17.80 22.64 15.88
C MET A 390 -18.67 23.57 16.76
N LYS A 391 -19.32 24.60 16.20
CA LYS A 391 -20.00 25.63 17.02
C LYS A 391 -21.34 25.23 17.63
N THR A 392 -21.99 24.17 17.17
CA THR A 392 -23.32 23.77 17.67
C THR A 392 -23.19 22.70 18.75
N ILE A 393 -23.71 23.03 19.93
CA ILE A 393 -23.78 22.19 21.14
C ILE A 393 -24.55 20.91 20.80
N TYR A 394 -23.91 19.74 20.97
CA TYR A 394 -24.60 18.45 20.89
C TYR A 394 -25.52 18.31 22.11
N VAL A 395 -26.58 17.49 22.03
CA VAL A 395 -27.58 17.30 23.10
C VAL A 395 -26.95 16.94 24.47
N THR A 396 -25.69 16.47 24.48
CA THR A 396 -24.90 16.13 25.68
C THR A 396 -23.99 17.26 26.20
N GLY A 397 -24.06 18.48 25.66
CA GLY A 397 -23.29 19.64 26.15
C GLY A 397 -21.86 19.76 25.62
N ALA A 398 -21.37 18.83 24.79
CA ALA A 398 -20.04 18.88 24.19
C ALA A 398 -20.07 19.41 22.74
N ASN A 399 -19.13 20.29 22.39
CA ASN A 399 -18.86 20.64 21.00
C ASN A 399 -18.27 19.42 20.29
N ARG A 400 -18.94 18.95 19.24
CA ARG A 400 -18.46 17.86 18.39
C ARG A 400 -18.45 18.31 16.94
N ASP A 401 -17.41 17.91 16.22
CA ASP A 401 -17.23 18.21 14.80
C ASP A 401 -18.14 17.33 13.94
N MET A 402 -19.44 17.61 13.93
CA MET A 402 -20.48 16.77 13.31
C MET A 402 -21.06 17.42 12.06
N PHE A 403 -21.55 16.60 11.13
CA PHE A 403 -22.25 17.07 9.93
C PHE A 403 -23.78 17.21 10.11
N TYR A 404 -24.35 16.77 11.23
CA TYR A 404 -25.77 16.96 11.54
C TYR A 404 -25.97 17.46 12.98
N THR A 405 -27.21 17.81 13.27
CA THR A 405 -27.73 18.08 14.60
C THR A 405 -28.96 17.23 14.82
N VAL A 406 -29.08 16.69 16.03
CA VAL A 406 -30.31 16.05 16.51
C VAL A 406 -31.08 17.11 17.29
N LYS A 407 -32.28 17.44 16.84
CA LYS A 407 -33.21 18.33 17.55
C LYS A 407 -34.30 17.47 18.18
N LYS A 408 -34.42 17.52 19.50
CA LYS A 408 -35.59 16.96 20.19
C LYS A 408 -36.80 17.82 19.85
N LEU A 409 -37.82 17.25 19.24
CA LEU A 409 -39.12 17.91 19.09
C LEU A 409 -39.91 17.65 20.37
N GLU A 410 -40.41 18.71 21.02
CA GLU A 410 -41.28 18.54 22.19
C GLU A 410 -42.50 17.68 21.79
N GLY A 411 -42.64 16.52 22.44
CA GLY A 411 -43.79 15.63 22.28
C GLY A 411 -43.72 14.61 21.13
N GLN A 412 -42.63 14.50 20.37
CA GLN A 412 -42.48 13.47 19.34
C GLN A 412 -41.18 12.66 19.52
N THR A 413 -41.34 11.36 19.73
CA THR A 413 -40.31 10.35 19.48
C THR A 413 -40.51 9.80 18.06
N PRO A 414 -39.48 9.73 17.20
CA PRO A 414 -38.06 10.01 17.45
C PRO A 414 -37.65 11.48 17.24
N ASP A 415 -36.49 11.85 17.79
CA ASP A 415 -35.83 13.14 17.59
C ASP A 415 -35.63 13.45 16.08
N ALA A 416 -35.80 14.71 15.67
CA ALA A 416 -35.62 15.13 14.28
C ALA A 416 -34.15 15.40 13.94
N ILE A 417 -33.67 14.80 12.86
CA ILE A 417 -32.30 14.99 12.36
C ILE A 417 -32.30 16.07 11.29
N HIS A 418 -31.44 17.07 11.47
CA HIS A 418 -31.23 18.14 10.50
C HIS A 418 -29.75 18.26 10.14
N LEU A 419 -29.45 18.47 8.86
CA LEU A 419 -28.13 18.91 8.43
C LEU A 419 -27.80 20.26 9.10
N ARG A 420 -26.55 20.43 9.54
CA ARG A 420 -26.14 21.70 10.16
C ARG A 420 -26.25 22.85 9.17
N GLU A 421 -26.64 24.03 9.65
CA GLU A 421 -26.71 25.25 8.82
C GLU A 421 -25.36 25.59 8.17
N SER A 422 -24.25 25.28 8.84
CA SER A 422 -22.90 25.45 8.28
C SER A 422 -22.68 24.63 7.01
N ILE A 423 -23.30 23.46 6.87
CA ILE A 423 -23.28 22.67 5.62
C ILE A 423 -24.12 23.34 4.54
N ILE A 424 -25.33 23.78 4.91
CA ILE A 424 -26.25 24.46 4.00
C ILE A 424 -25.63 25.78 3.50
N ALA A 425 -24.87 26.47 4.36
CA ALA A 425 -24.19 27.72 4.06
C ALA A 425 -22.96 27.53 3.18
N VAL A 426 -22.24 26.40 3.31
CA VAL A 426 -21.08 26.03 2.48
C VAL A 426 -21.49 25.43 1.13
N SER A 427 -22.79 25.13 0.92
CA SER A 427 -23.35 24.72 -0.37
C SER A 427 -22.70 25.51 -1.52
N PRO A 428 -22.15 24.84 -2.54
CA PRO A 428 -21.39 25.47 -3.62
C PRO A 428 -22.10 26.68 -4.24
N VAL A 429 -23.43 26.67 -4.26
CA VAL A 429 -24.29 27.73 -4.79
C VAL A 429 -24.15 29.06 -4.03
N ARG A 430 -23.98 29.05 -2.70
CA ARG A 430 -23.83 30.27 -1.88
C ARG A 430 -22.37 30.73 -1.83
N SER A 431 -21.43 29.80 -1.78
CA SER A 431 -19.99 30.06 -1.79
C SER A 431 -19.51 30.64 -3.12
N LEU A 432 -20.01 30.13 -4.26
CA LEU A 432 -19.74 30.68 -5.60
C LEU A 432 -20.22 32.12 -5.78
N LYS A 433 -21.37 32.49 -5.18
CA LYS A 433 -21.87 33.88 -5.20
C LYS A 433 -20.94 34.84 -4.45
N ARG A 434 -20.42 34.44 -3.28
CA ARG A 434 -19.45 35.25 -2.51
C ARG A 434 -18.09 35.35 -3.18
N PHE A 435 -17.63 34.29 -3.86
CA PHE A 435 -16.35 34.31 -4.56
C PHE A 435 -16.39 35.15 -5.85
N ARG A 436 -17.47 35.05 -6.64
CA ARG A 436 -17.68 35.93 -7.82
C ARG A 436 -17.78 37.41 -7.43
N ALA A 437 -18.38 37.73 -6.29
CA ALA A 437 -18.42 39.10 -5.78
C ALA A 437 -17.03 39.64 -5.42
N LYS A 438 -16.12 38.79 -4.91
CA LYS A 438 -14.73 39.19 -4.63
C LYS A 438 -13.87 39.36 -5.88
N SER A 439 -14.07 38.54 -6.93
CA SER A 439 -13.32 38.68 -8.19
C SER A 439 -13.80 39.87 -9.05
N GLN A 440 -15.06 40.28 -8.92
CA GLN A 440 -15.56 41.50 -9.57
C GLN A 440 -15.11 42.78 -8.85
N ASN A 441 -14.90 42.74 -7.53
CA ASN A 441 -14.40 43.91 -6.79
C ASN A 441 -12.88 44.12 -6.92
N SER A 442 -12.11 43.14 -7.40
CA SER A 442 -10.67 43.30 -7.65
C SER A 442 -10.33 43.82 -9.05
N THR A 443 -11.33 44.04 -9.92
CA THR A 443 -11.15 44.54 -11.30
C THR A 443 -11.60 46.00 -11.48
N HIS A 444 -11.89 46.71 -10.39
CA HIS A 444 -12.24 48.15 -10.39
C HIS A 444 -11.29 49.03 -9.57
N ASN A 445 -10.14 48.50 -9.15
CA ASN A 445 -9.05 49.29 -8.59
C ASN A 445 -7.74 48.99 -9.34
N THR A 446 -7.66 49.47 -10.58
CA THR A 446 -6.41 49.76 -11.29
C THR A 446 -6.65 50.96 -12.18
#